data_AF-A0A938RQP0-F1
#
_entry.id   AF-A0A938RQP0-F1
#
_cell.length_a   1.000
_cell.length_b   1.000
_cell.length_c   1.000
_cell.angle_alpha   90.00
_cell.angle_beta   90.00
_cell.angle_gamma   90.00
#
_symmetry.space_group_name_H-M   'P 1'
#
loop_
_entity.id
_entity.type
_entity.pdbx_description
1 polymer ?
#
loop_
_entity_poly.entity_id
_entity_poly.type
_entity_poly.pdbx_seq_one_letter_code
_entity_poly.pdbx_strand_id
1 'polypeptide(L)'
;MTTTIRAALAAFVFCVALAATSAMAEPAAGEPAKAEPAEEPREKHPVLMYIPNRLFDILDLVRLRVRVGPGFTVQARVTEAVDVVLGAHATVFAGIPGPRGRPRVNLPVGIESFAGAELSVAGDKTEEGWSKPYYGPLEVGAGFQAAIIGIDLGIDPLEILDLVGGIVFLDLKGDDY
;
A
#
# COMPACT_ATOMS: atom_id res chain seq x y z
N MET A 1 36.87 -28.23 25.47
CA MET A 1 36.30 -29.12 24.43
C MET A 1 34.87 -29.61 24.74
N THR A 2 34.35 -29.49 25.97
CA THR A 2 33.00 -30.00 26.34
C THR A 2 31.85 -29.03 26.05
N THR A 3 32.13 -27.73 25.92
CA THR A 3 31.13 -26.68 25.66
C THR A 3 30.68 -26.59 24.20
N THR A 4 31.56 -26.90 23.26
CA THR A 4 31.26 -26.86 21.81
C THR A 4 30.33 -27.98 21.36
N ILE A 5 30.39 -29.15 22.01
CA ILE A 5 29.54 -30.31 21.69
C ILE A 5 28.07 -30.05 22.11
N ARG A 6 27.85 -29.33 23.21
CA ARG A 6 26.48 -29.02 23.69
C ARG A 6 25.75 -28.01 22.80
N ALA A 7 26.47 -27.05 22.22
CA ALA A 7 25.88 -26.08 21.29
C ALA A 7 25.49 -26.72 19.96
N ALA A 8 26.30 -27.65 19.43
CA ALA A 8 26.00 -28.37 18.20
C ALA A 8 24.78 -29.31 18.35
N LEU A 9 24.64 -29.96 19.52
CA LEU A 9 23.49 -30.83 19.78
C LEU A 9 22.17 -30.04 19.90
N ALA A 10 22.21 -28.86 20.52
CA ALA A 10 21.03 -27.99 20.63
C ALA A 10 20.57 -27.45 19.26
N ALA A 11 21.51 -27.06 18.39
CA ALA A 11 21.20 -26.64 17.03
C ALA A 11 20.60 -27.78 16.18
N PHE A 12 21.10 -29.01 16.36
CA PHE A 12 20.57 -30.17 15.63
C PHE A 12 19.14 -30.55 16.08
N VAL A 13 18.85 -30.48 17.39
CA VAL A 13 17.50 -30.72 17.92
C VAL A 13 16.52 -29.64 17.44
N PHE A 14 16.96 -28.38 17.33
CA PHE A 14 16.13 -27.30 16.81
C PHE A 14 15.80 -27.47 15.31
N CYS A 15 16.76 -27.93 14.50
CA CYS A 15 16.52 -28.21 13.07
C CYS A 15 15.58 -29.40 12.84
N VAL A 16 15.63 -30.44 13.68
CA VAL A 16 14.72 -31.60 13.57
C VAL A 16 13.30 -31.24 14.01
N ALA A 17 13.14 -30.34 14.99
CA ALA A 17 11.82 -29.85 15.40
C ALA A 17 11.15 -28.98 14.31
N LEU A 18 11.92 -28.21 13.53
CA LEU A 18 11.38 -27.38 12.44
C LEU A 18 10.88 -28.22 11.24
N ALA A 19 11.48 -29.38 11.01
CA ALA A 19 11.14 -30.27 9.90
C ALA A 19 9.88 -31.14 10.13
N ALA A 20 9.35 -31.19 11.37
CA ALA A 20 8.22 -32.05 11.72
C ALA A 20 6.84 -31.36 11.57
N THR A 21 6.79 -30.09 11.16
CA THR A 21 5.53 -29.32 11.01
C THR A 21 4.93 -29.35 9.60
N SER A 22 5.49 -30.11 8.67
CA SER A 22 5.00 -30.29 7.31
C SER A 22 4.09 -31.52 7.19
N ALA A 23 2.93 -31.49 7.84
CA ALA A 23 1.91 -32.52 7.62
C ALA A 23 0.50 -31.91 7.64
N MET A 24 -0.27 -32.30 6.61
CA MET A 24 -1.71 -32.13 6.42
C MET A 24 -2.17 -30.81 5.76
N ALA A 25 -1.81 -30.65 4.49
CA ALA A 25 -2.66 -29.92 3.55
C ALA A 25 -3.87 -30.81 3.22
N GLU A 26 -5.01 -30.51 3.85
CA GLU A 26 -6.31 -31.10 3.55
C GLU A 26 -6.72 -30.71 2.12
N PRO A 27 -7.17 -31.65 1.26
CA PRO A 27 -7.67 -31.30 -0.05
C PRO A 27 -8.98 -30.52 0.12
N ALA A 28 -8.91 -29.21 -0.11
CA ALA A 28 -10.07 -28.33 -0.10
C ALA A 28 -11.12 -28.87 -1.08
N ALA A 29 -12.24 -29.35 -0.54
CA ALA A 29 -13.43 -29.66 -1.31
C ALA A 29 -13.87 -28.37 -2.00
N GLY A 30 -13.81 -28.35 -3.33
CA GLY A 30 -14.17 -27.18 -4.13
C GLY A 30 -15.59 -26.73 -3.81
N GLU A 31 -15.71 -25.53 -3.23
CA GLU A 31 -17.00 -24.87 -3.11
C GLU A 31 -17.60 -24.68 -4.51
N PRO A 32 -18.91 -24.94 -4.69
CA PRO A 32 -19.57 -24.71 -5.96
C PRO A 32 -19.45 -23.21 -6.29
N ALA A 33 -18.91 -22.92 -7.48
CA ALA A 33 -18.76 -21.58 -8.01
C ALA A 33 -20.11 -20.84 -7.90
N LYS A 34 -20.18 -19.91 -6.96
CA LYS A 34 -21.34 -19.06 -6.74
C LYS A 34 -21.51 -18.23 -8.01
N ALA A 35 -22.56 -18.51 -8.77
CA ALA A 35 -22.86 -17.79 -10.01
C ALA A 35 -22.88 -16.30 -9.71
N GLU A 36 -21.97 -15.55 -10.35
CA GLU A 36 -21.95 -14.10 -10.24
C GLU A 36 -23.29 -13.56 -10.78
N PRO A 37 -23.99 -12.72 -10.01
CA PRO A 37 -25.23 -12.13 -10.47
C PRO A 37 -24.94 -11.28 -11.70
N ALA A 38 -25.70 -11.49 -12.77
CA ALA A 38 -25.63 -10.70 -13.99
C ALA A 38 -25.83 -9.21 -13.64
N GLU A 39 -24.78 -8.41 -13.85
CA GLU A 39 -24.85 -6.97 -13.63
C GLU A 39 -25.86 -6.37 -14.62
N GLU A 40 -26.94 -5.81 -14.08
CA GLU A 40 -27.89 -5.04 -14.89
C GLU A 40 -27.16 -3.83 -15.52
N PRO A 41 -27.45 -3.49 -16.79
CA PRO A 41 -26.84 -2.35 -17.45
C PRO A 41 -27.29 -1.07 -16.76
N ARG A 42 -26.43 -0.54 -15.88
CA ARG A 42 -26.63 0.77 -15.26
C ARG A 42 -26.46 1.82 -16.35
N GLU A 43 -27.56 2.36 -16.86
CA GLU A 43 -27.58 3.56 -17.70
C GLU A 43 -27.08 4.76 -16.88
N LYS A 44 -25.76 4.84 -16.65
CA LYS A 44 -25.12 6.01 -16.10
C LYS A 44 -25.07 7.06 -17.21
N HIS A 45 -25.49 8.28 -16.94
CA HIS A 45 -25.32 9.40 -17.87
C HIS A 45 -23.82 9.77 -17.93
N PRO A 46 -23.07 9.35 -18.97
CA PRO A 46 -21.60 9.46 -18.98
C PRO A 46 -21.14 10.93 -18.94
N VAL A 47 -21.95 11.82 -19.52
CA VAL A 47 -21.67 13.25 -19.57
C VAL A 47 -21.77 13.92 -18.19
N LEU A 48 -22.68 13.47 -17.32
CA LEU A 48 -22.87 14.07 -16.00
C LEU A 48 -21.73 13.68 -15.05
N MET A 49 -21.21 12.46 -15.19
CA MET A 49 -20.13 11.95 -14.35
C MET A 49 -18.74 12.42 -14.81
N TYR A 50 -18.60 12.96 -16.02
CA TYR A 50 -17.30 13.40 -16.55
C TYR A 50 -16.57 14.41 -15.64
N ILE A 51 -17.25 15.48 -15.21
CA ILE A 51 -16.62 16.52 -14.38
C ILE A 51 -16.23 15.99 -12.99
N PRO A 52 -17.12 15.31 -12.23
CA PRO A 52 -16.75 14.68 -10.97
C PRO A 52 -15.59 13.69 -11.11
N ASN A 53 -15.58 12.89 -12.18
CA ASN A 53 -14.54 11.90 -12.43
C ASN A 53 -13.17 12.57 -12.58
N ARG A 54 -13.08 13.60 -13.44
CA ARG A 54 -11.81 14.33 -13.64
C ARG A 54 -11.32 15.03 -12.37
N LEU A 55 -12.21 15.47 -11.50
CA LEU A 55 -11.81 15.99 -10.19
C LEU A 55 -11.23 14.89 -9.29
N PHE A 56 -11.82 13.69 -9.32
CA PHE A 56 -11.31 12.54 -8.57
C PHE A 56 -9.96 12.05 -9.10
N ASP A 57 -9.74 12.06 -10.42
CA ASP A 57 -8.45 11.73 -11.03
C ASP A 57 -7.35 12.69 -10.55
N ILE A 58 -7.65 13.99 -10.49
CA ILE A 58 -6.71 15.00 -9.97
C ILE A 58 -6.41 14.79 -8.48
N LEU A 59 -7.40 14.38 -7.70
CA LEU A 59 -7.21 14.07 -6.28
C LEU A 59 -6.46 12.75 -6.06
N ASP A 60 -6.61 11.79 -6.97
CA ASP A 60 -5.93 10.50 -6.90
C ASP A 60 -4.49 10.60 -7.43
N LEU A 61 -4.21 11.62 -8.24
CA LEU A 61 -2.89 11.96 -8.74
C LEU A 61 -1.86 12.24 -7.64
N VAL A 62 -2.31 12.97 -6.61
CA VAL A 62 -1.44 13.54 -5.58
C VAL A 62 -1.83 12.98 -4.23
N ARG A 63 -0.85 12.36 -3.58
CA ARG A 63 -0.94 11.99 -2.18
C ARG A 63 -0.32 13.11 -1.36
N LEU A 64 -1.07 13.67 -0.42
CA LEU A 64 -0.56 14.71 0.45
C LEU A 64 -1.14 14.51 1.84
N ARG A 65 -0.30 14.16 2.81
CA ARG A 65 -0.70 13.93 4.19
C ARG A 65 0.10 14.83 5.12
N VAL A 66 -0.60 15.50 6.01
CA VAL A 66 -0.01 16.19 7.16
C VAL A 66 -0.14 15.25 8.35
N ARG A 67 0.99 14.99 9.02
CA ARG A 67 1.09 14.11 10.19
C ARG A 67 1.31 14.95 11.44
N VAL A 68 0.61 14.60 12.52
CA VAL A 68 0.76 15.22 13.84
C VAL A 68 0.95 14.12 14.89
N GLY A 69 2.11 14.10 15.52
CA GLY A 69 2.46 13.15 16.57
C GLY A 69 3.97 12.97 16.74
N PRO A 70 4.41 12.34 17.84
CA PRO A 70 5.84 12.14 18.13
C PRO A 70 6.53 11.25 17.09
N GLY A 71 7.70 11.65 16.63
CA GLY A 71 8.55 10.82 15.77
C GLY A 71 9.64 11.57 15.00
N PHE A 72 10.55 10.80 14.44
CA PHE A 72 11.52 11.25 13.44
C PHE A 72 11.57 10.20 12.35
N THR A 73 11.20 10.57 11.13
CA THR A 73 11.31 9.69 9.97
C THR A 73 11.71 10.48 8.74
N VAL A 74 12.53 9.86 7.90
CA VAL A 74 12.81 10.30 6.53
C VAL A 74 12.43 9.14 5.62
N GLN A 75 11.60 9.42 4.62
CA GLN A 75 11.19 8.43 3.63
C GLN A 75 11.36 9.02 2.23
N ALA A 76 11.86 8.22 1.30
CA ALA A 76 11.88 8.52 -0.12
C ALA A 76 11.50 7.24 -0.88
N ARG A 77 10.68 7.40 -1.91
CA ARG A 77 10.19 6.32 -2.77
C ARG A 77 10.25 6.76 -4.22
N VAL A 78 10.67 5.86 -5.08
CA VAL A 78 10.63 6.07 -6.54
C VAL A 78 9.58 5.20 -7.20
N THR A 79 9.38 3.98 -6.69
CA THR A 79 8.38 3.04 -7.18
C THR A 79 7.89 2.17 -6.02
N GLU A 80 6.89 1.32 -6.25
CA GLU A 80 6.54 0.26 -5.29
C GLU A 80 7.74 -0.65 -4.96
N ALA A 81 8.65 -0.82 -5.92
CA ALA A 81 9.82 -1.67 -5.76
C ALA A 81 10.96 -1.01 -4.97
N VAL A 82 11.16 0.31 -5.12
CA VAL A 82 12.32 1.01 -4.54
C VAL A 82 11.89 2.07 -3.56
N ASP A 83 12.11 1.78 -2.27
CA ASP A 83 11.96 2.74 -1.19
C ASP A 83 13.07 2.69 -0.15
N VAL A 84 13.24 3.85 0.50
CA VAL A 84 14.16 4.05 1.60
C VAL A 84 13.37 4.72 2.71
N VAL A 85 13.24 4.04 3.84
CA VAL A 85 12.56 4.58 5.02
C VAL A 85 13.46 4.40 6.23
N LEU A 86 13.67 5.47 6.98
CA LEU A 86 14.46 5.42 8.21
C LEU A 86 13.77 6.21 9.31
N GLY A 87 13.53 5.56 10.44
CA GLY A 87 13.16 6.20 11.70
C GLY A 87 11.98 5.55 12.40
N ALA A 88 11.30 6.33 13.23
CA ALA A 88 10.08 5.90 13.91
C ALA A 88 9.14 7.07 14.16
N HIS A 89 7.83 6.84 14.05
CA HIS A 89 6.81 7.82 14.40
C HIS A 89 5.50 7.14 14.84
N ALA A 90 4.72 7.85 15.65
CA ALA A 90 3.34 7.52 15.97
C ALA A 90 2.50 8.80 15.76
N THR A 91 1.65 8.82 14.74
CA THR A 91 1.00 10.05 14.27
C THR A 91 -0.48 9.84 13.94
N VAL A 92 -1.25 10.91 14.08
CA VAL A 92 -2.54 11.06 13.40
C VAL A 92 -2.28 11.85 12.13
N PHE A 93 -2.84 11.43 11.01
CA PHE A 93 -2.70 12.13 9.74
C PHE A 93 -4.03 12.67 9.24
N ALA A 94 -3.96 13.74 8.47
CA ALA A 94 -5.06 14.28 7.67
C ALA A 94 -4.54 14.67 6.27
N GLY A 95 -5.29 14.37 5.22
CA GLY A 95 -4.92 14.77 3.87
C GLY A 95 -5.56 13.98 2.74
N ILE A 96 -4.99 14.12 1.55
CA ILE A 96 -5.41 13.43 0.34
C ILE A 96 -4.76 12.04 0.34
N PRO A 97 -5.57 10.96 0.31
CA PRO A 97 -5.07 9.60 0.48
C PRO A 97 -4.22 9.10 -0.70
N GLY A 98 -4.33 9.73 -1.88
CA GLY A 98 -3.62 9.35 -3.09
C GLY A 98 -4.35 8.28 -3.92
N PRO A 99 -3.61 7.57 -4.79
CA PRO A 99 -4.18 6.71 -5.84
C PRO A 99 -5.12 5.63 -5.31
N ARG A 100 -6.27 5.48 -5.97
CA ARG A 100 -7.28 4.45 -5.65
C ARG A 100 -7.09 3.23 -6.57
N GLY A 101 -6.00 2.51 -6.38
CA GLY A 101 -5.72 1.28 -7.16
C GLY A 101 -6.63 0.08 -6.84
N ARG A 102 -7.56 0.22 -5.87
CA ARG A 102 -8.52 -0.83 -5.45
C ARG A 102 -9.84 -0.16 -5.05
N PRO A 103 -10.99 -0.87 -5.14
CA PRO A 103 -12.30 -0.36 -4.73
C PRO A 103 -12.42 -0.32 -3.19
N ARG A 104 -11.59 0.50 -2.55
CA ARG A 104 -11.57 0.77 -1.12
C ARG A 104 -11.70 2.27 -0.88
N VAL A 105 -12.53 2.63 0.09
CA VAL A 105 -12.68 4.02 0.52
C VAL A 105 -11.49 4.35 1.42
N ASN A 106 -10.52 5.10 0.89
CA ASN A 106 -9.43 5.61 1.69
C ASN A 106 -9.91 6.86 2.45
N LEU A 107 -9.93 6.79 3.78
CA LEU A 107 -10.30 7.92 4.61
C LEU A 107 -9.21 9.00 4.56
N PRO A 108 -9.58 10.29 4.49
CA PRO A 108 -8.61 11.38 4.49
C PRO A 108 -7.97 11.59 5.87
N VAL A 109 -8.33 10.79 6.88
CA VAL A 109 -7.83 10.84 8.25
C VAL A 109 -7.54 9.44 8.76
N GLY A 110 -6.49 9.29 9.56
CA GLY A 110 -6.12 7.99 10.12
C GLY A 110 -4.99 8.07 11.15
N ILE A 111 -4.59 6.91 11.66
CA ILE A 111 -3.53 6.76 12.65
C ILE A 111 -2.45 5.86 12.04
N GLU A 112 -1.20 6.31 12.10
CA GLU A 112 -0.05 5.62 11.51
C GLU A 112 1.04 5.46 12.57
N SER A 113 1.57 4.24 12.69
CA SER A 113 2.70 3.92 13.55
C SER A 113 3.74 3.18 12.72
N PHE A 114 4.96 3.71 12.71
CA PHE A 114 6.08 3.13 11.98
C PHE A 114 7.31 3.12 12.89
N ALA A 115 8.09 2.05 12.82
CA ALA A 115 9.40 1.97 13.45
C ALA A 115 10.28 1.00 12.66
N GLY A 116 11.26 1.52 11.93
CA GLY A 116 12.08 0.69 11.06
C GLY A 116 13.15 1.44 10.29
N ALA A 117 14.04 0.64 9.70
CA ALA A 117 14.97 1.06 8.68
C ALA A 117 14.81 0.08 7.52
N GLU A 118 14.19 0.54 6.44
CA GLU A 118 13.91 -0.27 5.24
C GLU A 118 14.67 0.32 4.05
N LEU A 119 15.38 -0.56 3.34
CA LEU A 119 15.91 -0.31 2.00
C LEU A 119 15.36 -1.44 1.15
N SER A 120 14.23 -1.20 0.49
CA SER A 120 13.59 -2.21 -0.34
C SER A 120 13.94 -2.00 -1.81
N VAL A 121 14.24 -3.09 -2.49
CA VAL A 121 14.36 -3.16 -3.96
C VAL A 121 13.26 -4.05 -4.56
N ALA A 122 12.49 -4.75 -3.71
CA ALA A 122 11.37 -5.58 -4.10
C ALA A 122 10.45 -5.84 -2.89
N GLY A 123 9.52 -4.91 -2.67
CA GLY A 123 8.23 -5.05 -2.00
C GLY A 123 8.04 -6.16 -0.98
N ASP A 124 8.35 -5.88 0.27
CA ASP A 124 7.51 -6.33 1.38
C ASP A 124 7.54 -5.26 2.48
N LYS A 125 6.67 -4.26 2.34
CA LYS A 125 6.61 -3.12 3.26
C LYS A 125 6.23 -3.61 4.65
N THR A 126 7.10 -3.38 5.62
CA THR A 126 6.80 -3.63 7.05
C THR A 126 5.97 -2.52 7.70
N GLU A 127 5.11 -1.85 6.93
CA GLU A 127 4.10 -0.95 7.50
C GLU A 127 2.95 -1.81 8.02
N GLU A 128 2.66 -1.84 9.33
CA GLU A 128 1.49 -2.51 9.93
C GLU A 128 0.44 -1.46 10.35
N GLY A 129 -0.84 -1.67 10.03
CA GLY A 129 -1.91 -0.72 10.37
C GLY A 129 -3.22 -0.96 9.63
N TRP A 130 -4.33 -0.42 10.15
CA TRP A 130 -5.64 -0.47 9.48
C TRP A 130 -5.75 0.56 8.34
N SER A 131 -5.05 1.70 8.46
CA SER A 131 -5.03 2.76 7.46
C SER A 131 -3.72 2.79 6.66
N LYS A 132 -3.25 1.62 6.18
CA LYS A 132 -2.06 1.59 5.32
C LYS A 132 -2.36 2.37 4.04
N PRO A 133 -1.51 3.35 3.67
CA PRO A 133 -1.59 3.98 2.37
C PRO A 133 -1.42 2.93 1.28
N TYR A 134 -2.28 2.96 0.28
CA TYR A 134 -2.05 2.24 -0.97
C TYR A 134 -1.13 3.09 -1.83
N TYR A 135 -0.12 2.45 -2.40
CA TYR A 135 0.85 3.11 -3.24
C TYR A 135 0.69 2.61 -4.67
N GLY A 136 0.76 3.54 -5.61
CA GLY A 136 0.76 3.21 -7.03
C GLY A 136 2.03 2.45 -7.44
N PRO A 137 1.98 1.60 -8.48
CA PRO A 137 3.14 0.86 -8.97
C PRO A 137 4.32 1.77 -9.35
N LEU A 138 4.00 2.94 -9.93
CA LEU A 138 4.98 3.94 -10.38
C LEU A 138 5.01 5.19 -9.47
N GLU A 139 4.42 5.13 -8.29
CA GLU A 139 4.35 6.30 -7.41
C GLU A 139 5.75 6.71 -6.91
N VAL A 140 6.07 7.98 -7.13
CA VAL A 140 7.25 8.65 -6.58
C VAL A 140 6.80 9.50 -5.40
N GLY A 141 7.46 9.36 -4.25
CA GLY A 141 7.07 10.10 -3.05
C GLY A 141 8.22 10.39 -2.10
N ALA A 142 8.01 11.36 -1.23
CA ALA A 142 8.93 11.70 -0.17
C ALA A 142 8.14 12.14 1.06
N GLY A 143 8.65 11.80 2.23
CA GLY A 143 8.03 12.16 3.48
C GLY A 143 9.06 12.41 4.56
N PHE A 144 8.65 13.22 5.52
CA PHE A 144 9.51 13.69 6.58
C PHE A 144 8.67 13.93 7.83
N GLN A 145 9.11 13.40 8.96
CA GLN A 145 8.57 13.70 10.28
C GLN A 145 9.68 14.31 11.13
N ALA A 146 9.44 15.48 11.70
CA ALA A 146 10.36 16.15 12.62
C ALA A 146 9.66 16.41 13.95
N ALA A 147 10.01 15.61 14.96
CA ALA A 147 9.47 15.64 16.31
C ALA A 147 7.95 15.49 16.37
N ILE A 148 7.16 16.51 16.03
CA ILE A 148 5.70 16.55 16.19
C ILE A 148 4.97 16.65 14.85
N ILE A 149 5.55 17.34 13.86
CA ILE A 149 4.89 17.60 12.59
C ILE A 149 5.65 16.85 11.50
N GLY A 150 4.89 16.25 10.59
CA GLY A 150 5.44 15.71 9.36
C GLY A 150 4.54 15.93 8.17
N ILE A 151 5.13 15.67 7.02
CA ILE A 151 4.49 15.74 5.72
C ILE A 151 4.87 14.50 4.94
N ASP A 152 3.94 13.97 4.16
CA ASP A 152 4.17 12.90 3.20
C ASP A 152 3.50 13.28 1.89
N LEU A 153 4.30 13.35 0.83
CA LEU A 153 3.92 13.75 -0.50
C LEU A 153 4.22 12.60 -1.47
N GLY A 154 3.28 12.29 -2.36
CA GLY A 154 3.47 11.33 -3.43
C GLY A 154 2.76 11.80 -4.70
N ILE A 155 3.29 11.42 -5.85
CA ILE A 155 2.71 11.65 -7.17
C ILE A 155 2.75 10.32 -7.91
N ASP A 156 1.63 9.92 -8.52
CA ASP A 156 1.57 8.73 -9.37
C ASP A 156 1.55 9.13 -10.86
N PRO A 157 2.67 8.91 -11.59
CA PRO A 157 2.72 9.20 -13.02
C PRO A 157 1.70 8.42 -13.86
N LEU A 158 1.24 7.25 -13.44
CA LEU A 158 0.21 6.51 -14.19
C LEU A 158 -1.11 7.26 -14.18
N GLU A 159 -1.50 7.81 -13.02
CA GLU A 159 -2.71 8.62 -12.91
C GLU A 159 -2.56 9.94 -13.71
N ILE A 160 -1.34 10.48 -13.89
CA ILE A 160 -1.10 11.62 -14.80
C ILE A 160 -1.43 11.24 -16.24
N LEU A 161 -0.95 10.07 -16.68
CA LEU A 161 -1.20 9.59 -18.03
C LEU A 161 -2.68 9.33 -18.27
N ASP A 162 -3.38 8.79 -17.29
CA ASP A 162 -4.81 8.53 -17.36
C ASP A 162 -5.63 9.83 -17.38
N LEU A 163 -5.31 10.80 -16.52
CA LEU A 163 -5.92 12.14 -16.56
C LEU A 163 -5.73 12.82 -17.93
N VAL A 164 -4.52 12.74 -18.50
CA VAL A 164 -4.23 13.33 -19.82
C VAL A 164 -4.94 12.56 -20.94
N GLY A 165 -4.98 11.22 -20.87
CA GLY A 165 -5.74 10.38 -21.79
C GLY A 165 -7.23 10.70 -21.75
N GLY A 166 -7.78 10.88 -20.56
CA GLY A 166 -9.18 11.19 -20.30
C GLY A 166 -9.64 12.56 -20.83
N ILE A 167 -8.72 13.51 -21.04
CA ILE A 167 -9.01 14.78 -21.76
C ILE A 167 -9.28 14.51 -23.25
N VAL A 168 -8.66 13.47 -23.82
CA VAL A 168 -8.81 13.06 -25.22
C VAL A 168 -9.77 11.86 -25.36
N PHE A 169 -10.54 11.55 -24.30
CA PHE A 169 -11.46 10.40 -24.24
C PHE A 169 -10.79 9.03 -24.40
N LEU A 170 -9.51 8.92 -24.05
CA LEU A 170 -8.81 7.65 -23.91
C LEU A 170 -8.88 7.18 -22.46
N ASP A 171 -9.37 5.97 -22.25
CA ASP A 171 -9.43 5.29 -20.96
C ASP A 171 -8.36 4.20 -20.94
N LEU A 172 -7.24 4.44 -20.25
CA LEU A 172 -6.13 3.49 -20.21
C LEU A 172 -6.34 2.40 -19.14
N LYS A 173 -7.14 2.70 -18.12
CA LYS A 173 -7.27 1.89 -16.91
C LYS A 173 -8.56 1.08 -16.88
N GLY A 174 -9.53 1.43 -17.72
CA GLY A 174 -10.80 0.74 -17.87
C GLY A 174 -11.75 0.98 -16.71
N ASP A 175 -11.52 2.00 -15.88
CA ASP A 175 -12.36 2.36 -14.74
C ASP A 175 -13.36 3.49 -15.06
N ASP A 176 -13.31 4.05 -16.28
CA ASP A 176 -14.18 5.13 -16.75
C ASP A 176 -15.51 4.66 -17.40
N TYR A 177 -16.14 3.55 -16.98
CA TYR A 177 -17.52 3.16 -17.41
C TYR A 177 -18.34 2.39 -16.35
#